data_AF-A0A8X6X7H3-F1
#
_entry.id   AF-A0A8X6X7H3-F1
#
_cell.length_a   1.000
_cell.length_b   1.000
_cell.length_c   1.000
_cell.angle_alpha   90.00
_cell.angle_beta   90.00
_cell.angle_gamma   90.00
#
_symmetry.space_group_name_H-M   'P 1'
#
loop_
_entity.id
_entity.type
_entity.pdbx_description
1 polymer ?
#
loop_
_entity_poly.entity_id
_entity_poly.type
_entity_poly.pdbx_seq_one_letter_code
_entity_poly.pdbx_strand_id
1 'polypeptide(L)'
;MAFALQNSTIEEQRSVIRFLTAEDEKPAAIHRWMVTIYREKCVSDKSVRKWSACFRAGHESVGDDQARQTLSDLIDKVDDLVRSDRRVTLRMLTLKVDVSYGTM
;
A
#
# COMPACT_ATOMS: atom_id res chain seq x y z
N MET A 1 -9.58 13.43 28.16
CA MET A 1 -10.69 13.42 27.17
C MET A 1 -10.05 13.48 25.79
N ALA A 2 -10.31 12.51 24.91
CA ALA A 2 -9.75 12.54 23.56
C ALA A 2 -10.48 13.62 22.73
N PHE A 3 -9.73 14.56 22.17
CA PHE A 3 -10.23 15.58 21.26
C PHE A 3 -10.50 14.93 19.89
N ALA A 4 -11.66 15.20 19.29
CA ALA A 4 -12.02 14.63 18.00
C ALA A 4 -11.21 15.33 16.89
N LEU A 5 -10.39 14.58 16.16
CA LEU A 5 -9.68 15.09 14.99
C LEU A 5 -10.63 15.11 13.80
N GLN A 6 -11.52 16.12 13.76
CA GLN A 6 -12.54 16.23 12.71
C GLN A 6 -11.98 16.61 11.33
N ASN A 7 -10.73 17.09 11.27
CA ASN A 7 -10.07 17.53 10.05
C ASN A 7 -8.82 16.68 9.77
N SER A 8 -8.97 15.35 9.71
CA SER A 8 -7.84 14.47 9.38
C SER A 8 -7.93 13.94 7.95
N THR A 9 -6.81 13.99 7.23
CA THR A 9 -6.71 13.45 5.88
C THR A 9 -6.63 11.93 5.88
N ILE A 10 -6.90 11.30 4.73
CA ILE A 10 -6.76 9.85 4.55
C ILE A 10 -5.31 9.41 4.79
N GLU A 11 -4.35 10.25 4.41
CA GLU A 11 -2.91 9.98 4.57
C GLU A 11 -2.46 9.97 6.03
N GLU A 12 -2.99 10.89 6.85
CA GLU A 12 -2.74 10.90 8.29
C GLU A 12 -3.32 9.64 8.95
N GLN A 13 -4.56 9.29 8.63
CA GLN A 13 -5.19 8.07 9.14
C GLN A 13 -4.44 6.81 8.72
N ARG A 14 -3.95 6.75 7.48
CA ARG A 14 -3.11 5.66 6.96
C ARG A 14 -1.78 5.56 7.70
N SER A 15 -1.16 6.69 8.03
CA SER A 15 0.08 6.76 8.82
C SER A 15 -0.12 6.19 10.24
N VAL A 16 -1.26 6.50 10.87
CA VAL A 16 -1.61 5.94 12.17
C VAL A 16 -1.86 4.43 12.10
N ILE A 17 -2.53 3.95 11.05
CA ILE A 17 -2.72 2.51 10.83
C ILE A 17 -1.38 1.81 10.65
N ARG A 18 -0.44 2.41 9.90
CA ARG A 18 0.91 1.87 9.73
C ARG A 18 1.62 1.74 11.06
N PHE A 19 1.61 2.79 11.88
CA PHE A 19 2.21 2.77 13.22
C PHE A 19 1.63 1.66 14.09
N LEU A 20 0.30 1.60 14.22
CA LEU A 20 -0.36 0.59 15.06
C LEU A 20 -0.17 -0.83 14.52
N THR A 21 -0.10 -0.99 13.19
CA THR A 21 0.20 -2.28 12.58
C THR A 21 1.62 -2.76 12.91
N ALA A 22 2.58 -1.84 13.01
CA ALA A 22 3.95 -2.15 13.41
C ALA A 22 4.05 -2.53 14.90
N GLU A 23 3.16 -2.04 15.75
CA GLU A 23 2.99 -2.49 17.14
C GLU A 23 2.25 -3.84 17.27
N ASP A 24 1.99 -4.52 16.14
CA ASP A 24 1.27 -5.78 16.04
C ASP A 24 -0.21 -5.72 16.48
N GLU A 25 -0.82 -4.53 16.48
CA GLU A 25 -2.23 -4.40 16.80
C GLU A 25 -3.13 -5.08 15.76
N LYS A 26 -4.27 -5.58 16.23
CA LYS A 26 -5.25 -6.26 15.37
C LYS A 26 -6.04 -5.21 14.58
N PRO A 27 -6.28 -5.40 13.26
CA PRO A 27 -7.01 -4.44 12.43
C PRO A 27 -8.39 -4.04 13.00
N ALA A 28 -9.09 -4.98 13.63
CA ALA A 28 -10.38 -4.71 14.27
C ALA A 28 -10.27 -3.82 15.51
N ALA A 29 -9.17 -3.92 16.27
CA ALA A 29 -8.90 -3.04 17.42
C ALA A 29 -8.52 -1.63 16.93
N ILE A 30 -7.67 -1.56 15.90
CA ILE A 30 -7.29 -0.32 15.22
C ILE A 30 -8.56 0.43 14.76
N HIS A 31 -9.47 -0.23 14.03
CA HIS A 31 -10.69 0.43 13.54
C HIS A 31 -11.58 0.95 14.68
N ARG A 32 -11.76 0.19 15.77
CA ARG A 32 -12.54 0.65 16.94
C ARG A 32 -11.94 1.91 17.57
N TRP A 33 -10.62 1.93 17.71
CA TRP A 33 -9.91 3.10 18.22
C TRP A 33 -10.03 4.29 17.26
N MET A 34 -9.84 4.07 15.96
CA MET A 34 -9.97 5.12 14.95
C MET A 34 -11.37 5.73 14.88
N VAL A 35 -12.43 4.92 14.99
CA VAL A 35 -13.82 5.44 15.05
C VAL A 35 -14.02 6.35 16.26
N THR A 36 -13.33 6.09 17.38
CA THR A 36 -13.42 6.93 18.57
C THR A 36 -12.76 8.30 18.36
N ILE A 37 -11.66 8.35 17.60
CA ILE A 37 -10.88 9.58 17.35
C ILE A 37 -11.42 10.38 16.16
N TYR A 38 -11.66 9.72 15.02
CA TYR A 38 -12.02 10.35 13.75
C TYR A 38 -13.54 10.38 13.49
N ARG A 39 -14.32 9.60 14.23
CA ARG A 39 -15.80 9.54 14.14
C ARG A 39 -16.27 9.33 12.70
N GLU A 40 -17.08 10.25 12.18
CA GLU A 40 -17.65 10.20 10.83
C GLU A 40 -16.60 10.29 9.72
N LYS A 41 -15.41 10.81 10.00
CA LYS A 41 -14.30 10.88 9.04
C LYS A 41 -13.38 9.66 9.08
N CYS A 42 -13.68 8.66 9.93
CA CYS A 42 -12.90 7.44 10.02
C CYS A 42 -12.94 6.66 8.70
N VAL A 43 -11.78 6.20 8.24
CA VAL A 43 -11.68 5.25 7.14
C VAL A 43 -12.40 3.93 7.47
N SER A 44 -12.90 3.26 6.45
CA SER A 44 -13.70 2.03 6.62
C SER A 44 -12.86 0.86 7.17
N ASP A 45 -13.51 -0.08 7.89
CA ASP A 45 -12.88 -1.32 8.36
C ASP A 45 -12.20 -2.11 7.24
N LYS A 46 -12.76 -2.10 6.02
CA LYS A 46 -12.14 -2.71 4.83
C LYS A 46 -10.80 -2.05 4.49
N SER A 47 -10.75 -0.72 4.51
CA SER A 47 -9.52 0.05 4.25
C SER A 47 -8.45 -0.23 5.31
N VAL A 48 -8.84 -0.26 6.59
CA VAL A 48 -7.93 -0.58 7.70
C VAL A 48 -7.32 -1.96 7.51
N ARG A 49 -8.13 -2.99 7.20
CA ARG A 49 -7.63 -4.35 6.96
C ARG A 49 -6.71 -4.43 5.75
N LYS A 50 -7.07 -3.79 4.63
CA LYS A 50 -6.25 -3.74 3.41
C LYS A 50 -4.88 -3.15 3.72
N TRP A 51 -4.82 -1.96 4.33
CA TRP A 51 -3.54 -1.32 4.64
C TRP A 51 -2.75 -2.09 5.70
N SER A 52 -3.39 -2.60 6.74
CA SER A 52 -2.71 -3.44 7.75
C SER A 52 -2.04 -4.67 7.10
N ALA A 53 -2.70 -5.31 6.14
CA ALA A 53 -2.13 -6.43 5.39
C ALA A 53 -0.97 -5.99 4.50
N CYS A 54 -1.10 -4.88 3.77
CA CYS A 54 -0.03 -4.31 2.96
C CYS A 54 1.22 -3.97 3.79
N PHE A 55 1.03 -3.34 4.95
CA PHE A 55 2.14 -2.97 5.83
C PHE A 55 2.83 -4.17 6.46
N ARG A 56 2.07 -5.21 6.86
CA ARG A 56 2.64 -6.48 7.32
C ARG A 56 3.45 -7.20 6.24
N ALA A 57 3.09 -7.02 4.97
CA ALA A 57 3.83 -7.52 3.83
C ALA A 57 5.02 -6.62 3.41
N GLY A 58 5.29 -5.51 4.11
CA GLY A 58 6.42 -4.62 3.83
C GLY A 58 6.17 -3.58 2.74
N HIS A 59 4.93 -3.44 2.25
CA HIS A 59 4.58 -2.42 1.27
C HIS A 59 4.30 -1.08 1.96
N GLU A 60 5.34 -0.26 2.12
CA GLU A 60 5.29 1.02 2.84
C GLU A 60 4.83 2.23 2.00
N SER A 61 4.40 2.07 0.74
CA SER A 61 4.01 3.26 -0.04
C SER A 61 2.76 3.90 0.55
N VAL A 62 2.97 5.01 1.26
CA VAL A 62 1.92 5.86 1.82
C VAL A 62 1.27 6.67 0.71
N GLY A 63 2.03 7.08 -0.32
CA GLY A 63 1.51 7.86 -1.43
C GLY A 63 0.60 7.05 -2.36
N ASP A 64 -0.60 7.61 -2.57
CA ASP A 64 -1.60 7.45 -3.63
C ASP A 64 -1.69 6.09 -4.36
N ASP A 65 -2.92 5.59 -4.52
CA ASP A 65 -3.29 4.30 -5.14
C ASP A 65 -2.90 4.17 -6.64
N GLN A 66 -1.97 4.97 -7.17
CA GLN A 66 -1.19 4.54 -8.31
C GLN A 66 -0.23 3.46 -7.83
N ALA A 67 -0.60 2.21 -8.10
CA ALA A 67 0.23 1.03 -7.99
C ALA A 67 1.60 1.26 -8.67
N ARG A 68 2.51 1.92 -7.95
CA ARG A 68 3.93 1.85 -8.24
C ARG A 68 4.29 0.42 -7.88
N GLN A 69 4.30 -0.43 -8.90
CA GLN A 69 4.91 -1.76 -8.80
C GLN A 69 6.23 -1.59 -8.09
N THR A 70 6.37 -2.26 -6.95
CA THR A 70 7.62 -2.15 -6.20
C THR A 70 8.73 -2.73 -7.08
N LEU A 71 9.96 -2.25 -6.90
CA LEU A 71 11.09 -2.79 -7.65
C LEU A 71 11.21 -4.32 -7.49
N SER A 72 10.77 -4.88 -6.35
CA SER A 72 10.68 -6.32 -6.14
C SER A 72 9.66 -6.99 -7.05
N ASP A 73 8.42 -6.48 -7.09
CA ASP A 73 7.36 -7.02 -7.96
C ASP A 73 7.79 -6.98 -9.44
N LEU A 74 8.54 -5.93 -9.82
CA LEU A 74 9.11 -5.76 -11.15
C LEU A 74 10.17 -6.83 -11.46
N ILE A 75 11.08 -7.07 -10.50
CA ILE A 75 12.16 -8.05 -10.62
C ILE A 75 11.56 -9.46 -10.72
N ASP A 76 10.59 -9.81 -9.88
CA ASP A 76 9.94 -11.12 -9.91
C ASP A 76 9.22 -11.35 -11.25
N LYS A 77 8.51 -10.34 -11.74
CA LYS A 77 7.83 -10.40 -13.05
C LYS A 77 8.82 -10.54 -14.21
N VAL A 78 9.98 -9.90 -14.11
CA VAL A 78 11.07 -10.04 -15.10
C VAL A 78 11.72 -11.43 -15.01
N ASP A 79 11.98 -11.94 -13.80
CA ASP A 79 12.55 -13.27 -13.57
C ASP A 79 11.65 -14.38 -14.12
N ASP A 80 10.34 -14.28 -13.87
CA ASP A 80 9.35 -15.20 -14.43
C ASP A 80 9.29 -15.15 -15.97
N LEU A 81 9.48 -13.96 -16.56
CA LEU A 81 9.50 -13.80 -18.02
C LEU A 81 10.74 -14.43 -18.65
N VAL A 82 11.91 -14.26 -18.01
CA VAL A 82 13.17 -14.87 -18.45
C VAL A 82 13.15 -16.39 -18.26
N ARG A 83 12.51 -16.87 -17.19
CA ARG A 83 12.36 -18.30 -16.91
C ARG A 83 11.38 -18.98 -17.86
N SER A 84 10.29 -18.30 -18.24
CA SER A 84 9.27 -18.84 -19.15
C SER A 84 9.68 -18.79 -20.62
N ASP A 85 10.51 -17.83 -21.02
CA ASP A 85 10.97 -17.69 -22.41
C ASP A 85 12.44 -17.26 -22.50
N ARG A 86 13.31 -18.21 -22.85
CA ARG A 86 14.75 -17.99 -22.97
C ARG A 86 15.14 -17.07 -24.14
N ARG A 87 14.19 -16.71 -25.03
CA ARG A 87 14.41 -15.84 -26.21
C ARG A 87 13.99 -14.39 -25.98
N VAL A 88 13.74 -14.00 -24.73
CA VAL A 88 13.28 -12.66 -24.40
C VAL A 88 14.41 -11.62 -24.57
N THR A 89 14.18 -10.63 -25.42
CA THR A 89 15.07 -9.48 -25.65
C THR A 89 14.68 -8.30 -24.76
N LEU A 90 15.63 -7.42 -24.39
CA LEU A 90 15.41 -6.21 -23.58
C LEU A 90 14.18 -5.38 -24.00
N ARG A 91 13.93 -5.19 -25.31
CA ARG A 91 12.75 -4.46 -25.82
C ARG A 91 11.43 -5.15 -25.48
N MET A 92 11.40 -6.48 -25.48
CA MET A 92 10.21 -7.27 -25.16
C MET A 92 9.90 -7.23 -23.67
N LEU A 93 10.94 -7.22 -22.81
CA LEU A 93 10.79 -7.00 -21.37
C LEU A 93 10.14 -5.64 -21.10
N THR A 94 10.65 -4.57 -21.69
CA THR A 94 10.12 -3.21 -21.47
C THR A 94 8.64 -3.11 -21.84
N LEU A 95 8.21 -3.74 -22.94
CA LEU A 95 6.81 -3.74 -23.37
C LEU A 95 5.90 -4.60 -22.47
N LYS A 96 6.37 -5.78 -22.04
CA LYS A 96 5.56 -6.70 -21.21
C LYS A 96 5.47 -6.28 -19.75
N VAL A 97 6.44 -5.50 -19.28
CA VAL A 97 6.52 -5.08 -17.88
C VAL A 97 5.76 -3.76 -17.64
N ASP A 98 5.22 -3.11 -18.68
CA ASP A 98 4.42 -1.86 -18.57
C ASP A 98 5.15 -0.74 -17.81
N VAL A 99 6.48 -0.70 -17.94
CA VAL A 99 7.31 0.37 -17.41
C VAL A 99 7.23 1.54 -18.37
N SER A 100 6.19 2.36 -18.20
CA SER A 100 6.11 3.66 -18.86
C SER A 100 7.23 4.54 -18.28
N TYR A 101 8.28 4.77 -19.06
CA TYR A 101 9.18 5.89 -18.79
C TYR A 101 8.38 7.15 -19.10
N GLY A 102 8.04 7.92 -18.06
CA GLY A 102 7.52 9.27 -18.24
C GLY A 102 8.49 10.03 -19.14
N THR A 103 8.04 10.33 -20.37
CA THR A 103 8.71 11.30 -21.22
C THR A 103 8.68 12.63 -20.48
N MET A 104 9.87 13.24 -20.33
CA MET A 104 10.09 14.55 -19.69
C MET A 104 9.16 15.64 -20.21
#